data_AF-A0A4U6SXK5-F1
#
_entry.id   AF-A0A4U6SXK5-F1
#
_cell.length_a   1.000
_cell.length_b   1.000
_cell.length_c   1.000
_cell.angle_alpha   90.00
_cell.angle_beta   90.00
_cell.angle_gamma   90.00
#
_symmetry.space_group_name_H-M   'P 1'
#
loop_
_entity.id
_entity.type
_entity.pdbx_description
1 polymer ?
#
loop_
_entity_poly.entity_id
_entity_poly.type
_entity_poly.pdbx_seq_one_letter_code
_entity_poly.pdbx_strand_id
1 'polypeptide(L)' 'MANQAGPAPPAFVYRISTADEWAELQGAGATLGGDLDRSTGCIHLSDLNQVKMTLKNFFLGRNDLYLLQIDTSKMG' A
#
# COMPACT_ATOMS: atom_id res chain seq x y z
N MET A 1 -5.93 37.04 13.73
CA MET A 1 -6.42 35.90 12.93
C MET A 1 -5.32 35.47 11.98
N ALA A 2 -4.58 34.41 12.30
CA ALA A 2 -3.75 33.65 11.35
C ALA A 2 -3.12 32.45 12.10
N ASN A 3 -3.75 31.28 12.04
CA ASN A 3 -3.03 30.02 12.25
C ASN A 3 -2.78 29.47 10.85
N GLN A 4 -1.61 29.77 10.28
CA GLN A 4 -1.12 29.01 9.14
C GLN A 4 -0.63 27.68 9.69
N ALA A 5 -1.52 26.69 9.73
CA ALA A 5 -1.06 25.31 9.72
C ALA A 5 -0.30 25.13 8.41
N GLY A 6 0.99 24.82 8.48
CA GLY A 6 1.74 24.35 7.32
C GLY A 6 1.01 23.16 6.67
N PRO A 7 1.33 22.79 5.43
CA PRO A 7 0.68 21.64 4.80
C PRO A 7 0.77 20.46 5.76
N ALA A 8 -0.38 19.83 6.05
CA ALA A 8 -0.42 18.62 6.85
C ALA A 8 0.62 17.65 6.28
N PRO A 9 1.39 16.93 7.13
CA PRO A 9 2.36 15.97 6.64
C PRO A 9 1.69 15.05 5.61
N PRO A 10 2.37 14.70 4.50
CA PRO A 10 1.79 13.86 3.48
C PRO A 10 1.22 12.60 4.12
N ALA A 11 -0.06 12.35 3.90
CA ALA A 11 -0.65 11.11 4.36
C ALA A 11 -0.03 9.98 3.51
N PHE A 12 0.54 9.00 4.19
CA PHE A 12 1.11 7.83 3.54
C PHE A 12 0.18 6.65 3.78
N VAL A 13 -0.14 5.94 2.71
CA VAL A 13 -0.80 4.65 2.76
C VAL A 13 0.18 3.58 2.30
N TYR A 14 -0.03 2.37 2.77
CA TYR A 14 0.91 1.28 2.59
C TYR A 14 0.22 0.13 1.86
N ARG A 15 0.93 -0.45 0.89
CA ARG A 15 0.53 -1.69 0.23
C ARG A 15 1.53 -2.78 0.60
N ILE A 16 1.03 -3.92 1.05
CA ILE A 16 1.83 -5.14 1.20
C ILE A 16 1.70 -5.89 -0.13
N SER A 17 2.80 -6.08 -0.84
CA SER A 17 2.84 -6.79 -2.12
C SER A 17 3.72 -8.03 -2.01
N THR A 18 3.40 -9.09 -2.74
CA THR A 18 4.31 -10.23 -2.90
C THR A 18 5.46 -9.87 -3.86
N ALA A 19 6.50 -10.70 -3.89
CA ALA A 19 7.60 -10.54 -4.84
C ALA A 19 7.12 -10.52 -6.30
N ASP A 20 6.14 -11.36 -6.64
CA ASP A 20 5.58 -11.43 -7.99
C ASP A 20 4.78 -10.17 -8.34
N GLU A 21 3.94 -9.68 -7.43
CA GLU A 21 3.20 -8.42 -7.61
C GLU A 21 4.17 -7.23 -7.75
N TRP A 22 5.25 -7.23 -6.96
CA TRP A 22 6.28 -6.21 -7.07
C TRP A 22 7.03 -6.27 -8.40
N ALA A 23 7.36 -7.47 -8.89
CA ALA A 23 7.99 -7.65 -10.18
C ALA A 23 7.07 -7.19 -11.33
N GLU A 24 5.77 -7.50 -11.27
CA GLU A 24 4.75 -7.02 -12.23
C GLU A 24 4.69 -5.49 -12.21
N LEU A 25 4.60 -4.88 -11.03
CA LEU A 25 4.55 -3.42 -10.88
C LEU A 25 5.80 -2.75 -11.48
N GLN A 26 6.99 -3.32 -11.27
CA GLN A 26 8.22 -2.79 -11.85
C GLN A 26 8.30 -2.98 -13.37
N GLY A 27 7.78 -4.09 -13.90
CA GLY A 27 7.82 -4.39 -15.33
C GLY A 27 6.79 -3.63 -16.15
N ALA A 28 5.56 -3.51 -15.64
CA ALA A 28 4.43 -2.92 -16.35
C ALA A 28 4.13 -1.48 -15.93
N GLY A 29 4.69 -1.01 -14.80
CA GLY A 29 4.37 0.29 -14.19
C GLY A 29 3.00 0.33 -13.49
N ALA A 30 2.25 -0.78 -13.50
CA ALA A 30 0.97 -0.95 -12.85
C ALA A 30 0.80 -2.42 -12.42
N THR A 31 -0.06 -2.67 -11.43
CA THR A 31 -0.49 -4.01 -11.03
C THR A 31 -1.98 -4.01 -10.77
N LEU A 32 -2.64 -5.13 -11.07
CA LEU A 32 -4.01 -5.38 -10.65
C LEU A 32 -4.07 -5.95 -9.22
N GLY A 33 -2.91 -6.15 -8.60
CA GLY A 33 -2.75 -6.73 -7.30
C GLY A 33 -3.00 -8.24 -7.26
N GLY A 34 -3.17 -8.74 -6.04
CA GLY A 34 -3.38 -10.16 -5.77
C GLY A 34 -4.81 -10.62 -6.02
N ASP A 35 -5.10 -11.87 -5.70
CA ASP A 35 -6.42 -12.47 -5.90
C ASP A 35 -7.54 -11.67 -5.21
N LEU A 36 -7.27 -11.17 -4.00
CA LEU A 36 -8.23 -10.37 -3.25
C LEU A 36 -8.55 -9.06 -3.98
N ASP A 37 -7.52 -8.34 -4.44
CA ASP A 37 -7.69 -7.07 -5.16
C ASP A 37 -8.47 -7.27 -6.47
N ARG A 38 -8.15 -8.35 -7.20
CA ARG A 38 -8.84 -8.72 -8.44
C ARG A 38 -10.30 -9.11 -8.19
N SER A 39 -10.58 -9.78 -7.08
CA SER A 39 -11.94 -10.19 -6.72
C SER A 39 -12.84 -9.03 -6.28
N THR A 40 -12.28 -8.04 -5.57
CA THR A 40 -13.02 -6.86 -5.12
C THR A 40 -13.06 -5.76 -6.17
N GLY A 41 -12.16 -5.81 -7.16
CA GLY A 41 -11.96 -4.76 -8.15
C GLY A 41 -11.24 -3.53 -7.58
N CYS A 42 -10.67 -3.63 -6.38
CA CYS A 42 -10.05 -2.53 -5.65
C CYS A 42 -8.71 -2.94 -5.05
N ILE A 43 -7.71 -2.05 -5.15
CA ILE A 43 -6.40 -2.23 -4.52
C ILE A 43 -6.52 -1.96 -3.02
N HIS A 44 -6.21 -2.96 -2.20
CA HIS A 44 -6.22 -2.82 -0.75
C HIS A 44 -4.97 -2.07 -0.27
N LEU A 45 -5.22 -0.95 0.40
CA LEU A 45 -4.22 -0.12 1.05
C LEU A 45 -4.48 -0.13 2.56
N SER A 46 -3.42 0.03 3.34
CA SER A 46 -3.46 0.02 4.81
C SER A 46 -2.75 1.26 5.36
N ASP A 47 -3.27 1.83 6.43
CA ASP A 47 -2.51 2.78 7.23
C ASP A 47 -1.34 2.08 7.92
N LEU A 48 -0.32 2.85 8.33
CA LEU A 48 0.86 2.32 9.03
C LEU A 48 0.49 1.45 10.25
N ASN A 49 -0.54 1.85 10.98
CA ASN A 49 -1.03 1.13 12.16
C ASN A 49 -1.71 -0.19 11.80
N GLN A 50 -2.30 -0.29 10.62
CA GLN A 50 -2.99 -1.49 10.13
C GLN A 50 -2.00 -2.50 9.53
N VAL A 51 -0.89 -2.06 8.93
CA VAL A 51 0.12 -2.92 8.28
C VAL A 51 0.54 -4.10 9.16
N LYS A 52 0.84 -3.85 10.45
CA LYS A 52 1.27 -4.92 11.37
C LYS A 52 0.21 -5.99 11.56
N MET A 53 -1.05 -5.60 11.65
CA MET A 53 -2.17 -6.55 11.79
C MET A 53 -2.40 -7.30 10.49
N THR A 54 -2.35 -6.60 9.35
CA THR A 54 -2.51 -7.22 8.02
C THR A 54 -1.42 -8.26 7.75
N LEU A 55 -0.15 -7.95 8.04
CA LEU A 55 0.97 -8.89 7.91
C LEU A 55 0.74 -10.16 8.75
N LYS A 56 0.30 -10.01 10.00
CA LYS A 56 0.06 -11.15 10.90
C LYS A 56 -1.13 -12.01 10.48
N ASN A 57 -2.20 -11.40 9.95
CA ASN A 57 -3.44 -12.11 9.65
C ASN A 57 -3.41 -12.78 8.28
N PHE A 58 -2.79 -12.15 7.27
CA PHE A 58 -2.87 -12.59 5.88
C PHE A 58 -1.54 -13.11 5.31
N PHE A 59 -0.41 -12.69 5.87
CA PHE A 59 0.92 -12.96 5.30
C PHE A 59 1.85 -13.66 6.30
N LEU A 60 1.30 -14.37 7.28
CA LEU A 60 2.09 -15.08 8.28
C LEU A 60 2.99 -16.15 7.62
N GLY A 61 4.29 -16.11 7.91
CA GLY A 61 5.26 -17.08 7.38
C GLY A 61 5.76 -16.81 5.96
N ARG A 62 5.29 -15.74 5.30
CA ARG A 62 5.84 -15.25 4.04
C ARG A 62 7.07 -14.39 4.29
N ASN A 63 8.13 -14.61 3.51
CA ASN A 63 9.37 -13.82 3.56
C ASN A 63 9.62 -13.04 2.26
N ASP A 64 8.77 -13.25 1.27
CA ASP A 64 8.77 -12.71 -0.10
C ASP A 64 7.84 -11.49 -0.22
N LEU A 65 7.88 -10.59 0.78
CA LEU A 65 6.97 -9.46 0.86
C LEU A 65 7.71 -8.13 0.71
N TYR A 66 7.05 -7.21 0.01
CA TYR A 66 7.47 -5.82 -0.16
C TYR A 66 6.42 -4.90 0.46
N LEU A 67 6.89 -3.96 1.28
CA LEU A 67 6.04 -2.91 1.83
C LEU A 67 6.23 -1.64 1.01
N LEU A 68 5.22 -1.29 0.23
CA LEU A 68 5.21 -0.10 -0.61
C LEU A 68 4.59 1.05 0.16
N GLN A 69 5.35 2.11 0.38
CA GLN A 69 4.84 3.36 0.93
C GLN A 69 4.37 4.24 -0.24
N ILE A 70 3.11 4.64 -0.22
CA ILE A 70 2.49 5.45 -1.26
C ILE A 70 2.09 6.79 -0.67
N ASP A 71 2.55 7.85 -1.33
CA ASP A 71 2.23 9.24 -0.98
C ASP A 71 0.84 9.60 -1.51
N THR A 72 -0.14 9.76 -0.60
CA THR A 72 -1.51 10.07 -1.02
C THR A 72 -1.63 11.49 -1.56
N SER A 73 -0.67 12.38 -1.33
CA SER A 73 -0.70 13.72 -1.93
C SER A 73 -0.55 13.68 -3.45
N LYS A 74 -0.03 12.58 -4.00
CA LYS A 74 0.13 12.33 -5.44
C LYS A 74 -1.01 11.51 -6.04
N MET A 75 -1.95 11.04 -5.22
CA MET A 75 -3.18 10.39 -5.68
C MET A 75 -4.24 11.47 -5.90
N GLY A 76 -4.65 11.68 -7.15
CA GLY A 76 -5.56 12.74 -7.57
C GLY A 76 -6.35 12.35 -8.80
#